data_AF-A0A9E6A8N9-F1
#
_entry.id   AF-A0A9E6A8N9-F1
#
_cell.length_a   1.000
_cell.length_b   1.000
_cell.length_c   1.000
_cell.angle_alpha   90.00
_cell.angle_beta   90.00
_cell.angle_gamma   90.00
#
_symmetry.space_group_name_H-M   'P 1'
#
loop_
_entity.id
_entity.type
_entity.pdbx_description
1 polymer ?
#
loop_
_entity_poly.entity_id
_entity_poly.type
_entity_poly.pdbx_seq_one_letter_code
_entity_poly.pdbx_strand_id
1 'polypeptide(L)'
;MTILIISFVVLSLLGSVMWVMPTPRDKFLAKLRMEAKRLGFQVQLTKLIYPREKGEVEPRKVSTVAYRLLRGKISQDEHHHWKSWRVARCEANACEGLSTGWGWAVGERTLSELHLQKLNEILAAIPKDVLGVESTPIQVSVFWSEKKEADMQLIKEQLGVLVENKL
;
A
#
# COMPACT_ATOMS: atom_id res chain seq x y z
N MET A 1 56.47 1.32 -15.32
CA MET A 1 55.59 2.51 -15.32
C MET A 1 54.19 2.19 -15.85
N THR A 2 54.07 1.45 -16.95
CA THR A 2 52.78 1.01 -17.55
C THR A 2 51.91 0.16 -16.62
N ILE A 3 52.48 -0.78 -15.85
CA ILE A 3 51.71 -1.67 -14.94
C ILE A 3 51.02 -0.88 -13.81
N LEU A 4 51.65 0.19 -13.32
CA LEU A 4 51.08 1.09 -12.31
C LEU A 4 49.87 1.85 -12.86
N ILE A 5 49.97 2.36 -14.08
CA ILE A 5 48.89 3.09 -14.75
C ILE A 5 47.71 2.15 -15.00
N ILE A 6 47.96 0.93 -15.52
CA ILE A 6 46.93 -0.08 -15.76
C ILE A 6 46.23 -0.47 -14.45
N SER A 7 47.00 -0.72 -13.38
CA SER A 7 46.41 -1.05 -12.07
C SER A 7 45.55 0.08 -11.53
N PHE A 8 45.99 1.34 -11.67
CA PHE A 8 45.23 2.50 -11.21
C PHE A 8 43.91 2.70 -11.98
N VAL A 9 43.93 2.48 -13.30
CA VAL A 9 42.71 2.53 -14.14
C VAL A 9 41.74 1.41 -13.74
N VAL A 10 42.22 0.18 -13.54
CA VAL A 10 41.37 -0.95 -13.11
C VAL A 10 40.78 -0.71 -11.71
N LEU A 11 41.58 -0.21 -10.75
CA LEU A 11 41.11 0.15 -9.41
C LEU A 11 40.08 1.29 -9.43
N SER A 12 40.27 2.30 -10.29
CA SER A 12 39.30 3.39 -10.49
C SER A 12 37.95 2.87 -11.01
N LEU A 13 37.98 1.94 -11.98
CA LEU A 13 36.77 1.31 -12.51
C LEU A 13 36.08 0.43 -11.46
N LEU A 14 36.83 -0.36 -10.68
CA LEU A 14 36.28 -1.21 -9.62
C LEU A 14 35.69 -0.39 -8.46
N GLY A 15 36.31 0.74 -8.11
CA GLY A 15 35.80 1.67 -7.09
C GLY A 15 34.43 2.26 -7.48
N SER A 16 34.25 2.57 -8.76
CA SER A 16 32.96 3.06 -9.30
C SER A 16 31.84 2.03 -9.19
N VAL A 17 32.14 0.75 -9.45
CA VAL A 17 31.14 -0.34 -9.42
C VAL A 17 30.74 -0.73 -7.98
N MET A 18 31.66 -0.67 -7.02
CA MET A 18 31.37 -1.04 -5.62
C MET A 18 30.33 -0.15 -4.94
N TRP A 19 30.08 1.06 -5.44
CA TRP A 19 29.06 1.96 -4.91
C TRP A 19 27.61 1.58 -5.27
N VAL A 20 27.41 0.64 -6.20
CA VAL A 20 26.09 0.25 -6.72
C VAL A 20 25.62 -1.09 -6.13
N MET A 21 26.27 -1.61 -5.08
CA MET A 21 25.87 -2.88 -4.49
C MET A 21 24.56 -2.72 -3.69
N PRO A 22 23.48 -3.43 -4.06
CA PRO A 22 22.21 -3.31 -3.36
C PRO A 22 22.34 -3.89 -1.95
N THR A 23 21.77 -3.19 -0.97
CA THR A 23 21.79 -3.65 0.42
C THR A 23 20.97 -4.93 0.57
N PRO A 24 21.17 -5.72 1.64
CA PRO A 24 20.33 -6.89 1.91
C PRO A 24 18.82 -6.55 1.94
N ARG A 25 18.49 -5.35 2.45
CA ARG A 25 17.11 -4.84 2.46
C ARG A 25 16.59 -4.58 1.05
N ASP A 26 17.38 -4.00 0.17
CA ASP A 26 16.97 -3.75 -1.21
C ASP A 26 16.72 -5.05 -1.96
N LYS A 27 17.56 -6.07 -1.74
CA LYS A 27 17.36 -7.42 -2.31
C LYS A 27 16.06 -8.05 -1.81
N PHE A 28 15.78 -7.93 -0.52
CA PHE A 28 14.53 -8.40 0.07
C PHE A 28 13.31 -7.70 -0.54
N LEU A 29 13.32 -6.36 -0.60
CA LEU A 29 12.22 -5.58 -1.19
C LEU A 29 12.05 -5.88 -2.69
N ALA A 30 13.14 -6.05 -3.43
CA ALA A 30 13.08 -6.43 -4.84
C ALA A 30 12.38 -7.78 -5.02
N LYS A 31 12.73 -8.80 -4.22
CA LYS A 31 12.08 -10.12 -4.22
C LYS A 31 10.60 -9.99 -3.86
N LEU A 32 10.28 -9.28 -2.78
CA LEU A 32 8.91 -9.06 -2.30
C LEU A 32 8.04 -8.42 -3.39
N ARG A 33 8.51 -7.33 -4.00
CA ARG A 33 7.74 -6.60 -5.02
C ARG A 33 7.64 -7.38 -6.33
N MET A 34 8.63 -8.20 -6.66
CA MET A 34 8.56 -9.11 -7.81
C MET A 34 7.50 -10.18 -7.59
N GLU A 35 7.45 -10.77 -6.40
CA GLU A 35 6.42 -11.75 -6.05
C GLU A 35 5.02 -11.12 -6.07
N ALA A 36 4.87 -9.91 -5.55
CA ALA A 36 3.61 -9.19 -5.59
C ALA A 36 3.12 -8.96 -7.03
N LYS A 37 4.01 -8.58 -7.94
CA LYS A 37 3.68 -8.44 -9.37
C LYS A 37 3.22 -9.77 -9.96
N ARG A 38 3.87 -10.88 -9.61
CA ARG A 38 3.45 -12.24 -10.02
C ARG A 38 2.03 -12.57 -9.53
N LEU A 39 1.66 -12.09 -8.35
CA LEU A 39 0.33 -12.22 -7.78
C LEU A 39 -0.71 -11.26 -8.38
N GLY A 40 -0.33 -10.38 -9.32
CA GLY A 40 -1.21 -9.44 -10.00
C GLY A 40 -1.26 -8.05 -9.37
N PHE A 41 -0.42 -7.75 -8.38
CA PHE A 41 -0.35 -6.41 -7.80
C PHE A 41 0.37 -5.42 -8.70
N GLN A 42 -0.18 -4.21 -8.80
CA GLN A 42 0.59 -3.04 -9.17
C GLN A 42 1.20 -2.43 -7.91
N VAL A 43 2.53 -2.37 -7.87
CA VAL A 43 3.28 -1.85 -6.73
C VAL A 43 3.79 -0.44 -7.07
N GLN A 44 3.41 0.56 -6.26
CA GLN A 44 3.79 1.95 -6.48
C GLN A 44 4.26 2.63 -5.19
N LEU A 45 5.40 3.32 -5.25
CA LEU A 45 5.83 4.25 -4.21
C LEU A 45 4.95 5.49 -4.23
N THR A 46 4.34 5.82 -3.10
CA THR A 46 3.40 6.94 -2.99
C THR A 46 3.40 7.53 -1.58
N LYS A 47 2.61 8.57 -1.36
CA LYS A 47 2.38 9.14 -0.03
C LYS A 47 0.96 8.80 0.41
N LEU A 48 0.83 8.19 1.57
CA LEU A 48 -0.45 8.06 2.26
C LEU A 48 -0.71 9.33 3.06
N ILE A 49 -1.83 9.98 2.76
CA ILE A 49 -2.33 11.13 3.53
C ILE A 49 -3.33 10.58 4.54
N TYR A 50 -3.02 10.73 5.82
CA TYR A 50 -3.87 10.34 6.93
C TYR A 50 -5.02 11.33 7.09
N PRO A 51 -6.12 10.97 7.76
CA PRO A 51 -7.06 11.95 8.27
C PRO A 51 -6.41 12.84 9.33
N ARG A 52 -7.12 13.89 9.74
CA ARG A 52 -6.74 14.67 10.92
C ARG A 52 -6.87 13.79 12.15
N GLU A 53 -5.72 13.49 12.76
CA GLU A 53 -5.64 12.75 14.01
C GLU A 53 -6.17 13.60 15.17
N LYS A 54 -6.65 12.98 16.24
CA LYS A 54 -7.18 13.69 17.41
C LYS A 54 -6.13 14.64 17.97
N GLY A 55 -6.45 15.93 18.05
CA GLY A 55 -5.56 16.97 18.56
C GLY A 55 -4.61 17.60 17.52
N GLU A 56 -4.60 17.08 16.29
CA GLU A 56 -3.77 17.59 15.20
C GLU A 56 -4.59 18.42 14.21
N VAL A 57 -4.01 19.56 13.79
CA VAL A 57 -4.66 20.47 12.83
C VAL A 57 -4.42 19.98 11.39
N GLU A 58 -3.22 19.46 11.12
CA GLU A 58 -2.79 19.06 9.79
C GLU A 58 -2.73 17.53 9.63
N PRO A 59 -3.15 16.99 8.48
CA PRO A 59 -3.05 15.56 8.21
C PRO A 59 -1.60 15.12 8.02
N ARG A 60 -1.20 14.06 8.71
CA ARG A 60 0.11 13.43 8.54
C ARG A 60 0.27 12.84 7.14
N LYS A 61 1.42 13.03 6.52
CA LYS A 61 1.76 12.45 5.21
C LYS A 61 2.94 11.50 5.37
N VAL A 62 2.76 10.23 5.02
CA VAL A 62 3.79 9.18 5.16
C VAL A 62 4.13 8.61 3.79
N SER A 63 5.42 8.60 3.44
CA SER A 63 5.90 7.89 2.25
C SER A 63 5.80 6.39 2.48
N THR A 64 5.14 5.68 1.58
CA THR A 64 4.84 4.25 1.71
C THR A 64 4.68 3.61 0.32
N VAL A 65 4.34 2.33 0.29
CA VAL A 65 4.13 1.57 -0.93
C VAL A 65 2.68 1.13 -1.00
N ALA A 66 2.03 1.49 -2.10
CA ALA A 66 0.70 1.02 -2.42
C ALA A 66 0.79 -0.28 -3.23
N TYR A 67 0.10 -1.30 -2.75
CA TYR A 67 -0.14 -2.57 -3.42
C TYR A 67 -1.58 -2.56 -3.92
N ARG A 68 -1.74 -2.60 -5.24
CA ARG A 68 -3.04 -2.36 -5.88
C ARG A 68 -3.49 -3.56 -6.68
N LEU A 69 -4.74 -3.93 -6.51
CA LEU A 69 -5.39 -4.99 -7.26
C LEU A 69 -6.51 -4.37 -8.10
N LEU A 70 -6.48 -4.63 -9.41
CA LEU A 70 -7.48 -4.09 -10.34
C LEU A 70 -8.80 -4.84 -10.19
N ARG A 71 -9.94 -4.14 -10.30
CA ARG A 71 -11.28 -4.74 -10.22
C ARG A 71 -11.73 -5.47 -11.47
N GLY A 72 -10.99 -5.34 -12.58
CA GLY A 72 -11.42 -5.86 -13.88
C GLY A 72 -12.49 -4.96 -14.51
N LYS A 73 -13.45 -5.57 -15.22
CA LYS A 73 -14.50 -4.83 -15.94
C LYS A 73 -15.65 -4.51 -15.00
N ILE A 74 -15.87 -3.22 -14.75
CA ILE A 74 -17.10 -2.69 -14.17
C ILE A 74 -17.90 -1.94 -15.25
N SER A 75 -19.22 -1.88 -15.10
CA SER A 75 -20.06 -1.11 -16.01
C SER A 75 -19.84 0.39 -15.84
N GLN A 76 -20.18 1.18 -16.87
CA GLN A 76 -20.08 2.64 -16.81
C GLN A 76 -20.97 3.24 -15.71
N ASP A 77 -22.14 2.64 -15.49
CA ASP A 77 -23.08 3.07 -14.45
C ASP A 77 -22.51 2.84 -13.04
N GLU A 78 -21.94 1.65 -12.79
CA GLU A 78 -21.25 1.35 -11.53
C GLU A 78 -20.06 2.28 -11.31
N HIS A 79 -19.31 2.60 -12.37
CA HIS A 79 -18.21 3.54 -12.27
C HIS A 79 -18.68 4.95 -11.88
N HIS A 80 -19.82 5.41 -12.42
CA HIS A 80 -20.34 6.75 -12.14
C HIS A 80 -20.86 6.88 -10.70
N HIS A 81 -21.49 5.83 -10.19
CA HIS A 81 -22.06 5.81 -8.84
C HIS A 81 -21.09 5.29 -7.76
N TRP A 82 -19.84 5.01 -8.13
CA TRP A 82 -18.86 4.47 -7.19
C TRP A 82 -18.47 5.47 -6.11
N LYS A 83 -18.65 5.06 -4.86
CA LYS A 83 -18.27 5.85 -3.69
C LYS A 83 -16.86 5.46 -3.27
N SER A 84 -15.86 6.17 -3.81
CA SER A 84 -14.47 5.93 -3.46
C SER A 84 -14.21 6.32 -2.00
N TRP A 85 -13.45 5.50 -1.30
CA TRP A 85 -13.13 5.73 0.10
C TRP A 85 -11.70 5.33 0.41
N ARG A 86 -11.17 5.91 1.49
CA ARG A 86 -9.85 5.57 2.02
C ARG A 86 -9.88 5.64 3.53
N VAL A 87 -9.33 4.62 4.16
CA VAL A 87 -9.10 4.56 5.60
C VAL A 87 -7.62 4.45 5.90
N ALA A 88 -7.20 5.02 7.03
CA ALA A 88 -5.85 4.90 7.54
C ALA A 88 -5.88 4.43 8.99
N ARG A 89 -4.85 3.71 9.41
CA ARG A 89 -4.71 3.17 10.76
C ARG A 89 -4.22 4.28 11.70
N CYS A 90 -5.15 4.99 12.32
CA CYS A 90 -4.90 6.09 13.26
C CYS A 90 -6.15 6.40 14.10
N GLU A 91 -5.96 7.14 15.19
CA GLU A 91 -7.05 7.70 15.99
C GLU A 91 -7.48 9.05 15.42
N ALA A 92 -8.59 9.06 14.68
CA ALA A 92 -9.16 10.26 14.07
C ALA A 92 -10.54 10.59 14.62
N ASN A 93 -10.99 11.83 14.41
CA ASN A 93 -12.39 12.21 14.68
C ASN A 93 -13.34 11.62 13.63
N ALA A 94 -12.88 11.51 12.38
CA ALA A 94 -13.61 10.90 11.29
C ALA A 94 -13.45 9.37 11.36
N CYS A 95 -14.17 8.71 12.25
CA CYS A 95 -14.10 7.26 12.46
C CYS A 95 -15.49 6.59 12.52
N GLU A 96 -16.54 7.27 12.03
CA GLU A 96 -17.89 6.76 12.16
C GLU A 96 -18.07 5.42 11.43
N GLY A 97 -18.60 4.43 12.14
CA GLY A 97 -18.82 3.08 11.61
C GLY A 97 -17.56 2.23 11.43
N LEU A 98 -16.37 2.71 11.79
CA LEU A 98 -15.13 1.94 11.74
C LEU A 98 -14.76 1.35 13.12
N SER A 99 -14.01 0.25 13.09
CA SER A 99 -13.35 -0.32 14.27
C SER A 99 -12.27 0.62 14.83
N THR A 100 -12.00 0.51 16.14
CA THR A 100 -11.00 1.33 16.84
C THR A 100 -9.62 1.25 16.19
N GLY A 101 -8.90 2.37 16.16
CA GLY A 101 -7.60 2.48 15.50
C GLY A 101 -7.67 2.70 13.99
N TRP A 102 -8.85 2.94 13.42
CA TRP A 102 -9.05 3.32 12.02
C TRP A 102 -9.80 4.65 11.90
N GLY A 103 -9.42 5.43 10.89
CA GLY A 103 -10.07 6.68 10.54
C GLY A 103 -10.24 6.86 9.03
N TRP A 104 -11.32 7.51 8.63
CA TRP A 104 -11.65 7.90 7.26
C TRP A 104 -10.77 9.05 6.80
N ALA A 105 -9.86 8.78 5.86
CA ALA A 105 -9.19 9.83 5.09
C ALA A 105 -10.10 10.41 4.01
N VAL A 106 -10.97 9.58 3.41
CA VAL A 106 -11.94 9.94 2.36
C VAL A 106 -13.18 9.05 2.49
N GLY A 107 -14.37 9.59 2.28
CA GLY A 107 -15.59 8.79 2.10
C GLY A 107 -16.32 8.39 3.39
N GLU A 108 -16.11 9.11 4.50
CA GLU A 108 -16.91 8.94 5.71
C GLU A 108 -18.42 9.08 5.39
N ARG A 109 -19.26 8.22 6.00
CA ARG A 109 -20.73 8.17 5.79
C ARG A 109 -21.18 7.90 4.35
N THR A 110 -20.30 7.44 3.47
CA THR A 110 -20.68 7.13 2.08
C THR A 110 -21.14 5.68 1.92
N LEU A 111 -20.56 4.75 2.68
CA LEU A 111 -20.88 3.33 2.64
C LEU A 111 -22.17 2.99 3.41
N SER A 112 -22.88 1.95 2.95
CA SER A 112 -24.02 1.37 3.65
C SER A 112 -23.56 0.56 4.88
N GLU A 113 -24.47 0.28 5.81
CA GLU A 113 -24.17 -0.50 7.02
C GLU A 113 -23.60 -1.89 6.71
N LEU A 114 -24.15 -2.58 5.69
CA LEU A 114 -23.66 -3.89 5.25
C LEU A 114 -22.21 -3.79 4.73
N HIS A 115 -21.91 -2.75 3.95
CA HIS A 115 -20.56 -2.50 3.45
C HIS A 115 -19.59 -2.12 4.58
N LEU A 116 -20.03 -1.35 5.57
CA LEU A 116 -19.24 -1.00 6.75
C LEU A 116 -18.91 -2.23 7.60
N GLN A 117 -19.87 -3.13 7.81
CA GLN A 117 -19.65 -4.38 8.53
C GLN A 117 -18.57 -5.22 7.82
N LYS A 118 -18.71 -5.40 6.50
CA LYS A 118 -17.75 -6.17 5.71
C LYS A 118 -16.36 -5.52 5.70
N LEU A 119 -16.30 -4.19 5.59
CA LEU A 119 -15.04 -3.45 5.71
C LEU A 119 -14.37 -3.70 7.06
N ASN A 120 -15.11 -3.64 8.17
CA ASN A 120 -14.55 -3.87 9.50
C ASN A 120 -14.02 -5.30 9.69
N GLU A 121 -14.69 -6.32 9.14
CA GLU A 121 -14.18 -7.70 9.14
C GLU A 121 -12.80 -7.77 8.45
N ILE A 122 -12.68 -7.12 7.29
CA ILE A 122 -11.45 -7.08 6.50
C ILE A 122 -10.35 -6.30 7.24
N LEU A 123 -10.68 -5.15 7.83
CA LEU A 123 -9.73 -4.33 8.60
C LEU A 123 -9.26 -5.02 9.89
N ALA A 124 -10.06 -5.91 10.46
CA ALA A 124 -9.68 -6.75 11.60
C ALA A 124 -8.74 -7.90 11.19
N ALA A 125 -8.96 -8.48 10.01
CA ALA A 125 -8.13 -9.56 9.48
C ALA A 125 -6.79 -9.07 8.90
N ILE A 126 -6.70 -7.81 8.46
CA ILE A 126 -5.53 -7.29 7.78
C ILE A 126 -4.31 -7.15 8.73
N PRO A 127 -3.08 -7.43 8.26
CA PRO A 127 -1.88 -7.31 9.09
C PRO A 127 -1.71 -5.93 9.76
N LYS A 128 -1.13 -5.93 10.97
CA LYS A 128 -0.88 -4.71 11.75
C LYS A 128 0.03 -3.70 11.04
N ASP A 129 0.91 -4.20 10.17
CA ASP A 129 1.88 -3.40 9.42
C ASP A 129 1.27 -2.68 8.20
N VAL A 130 -0.03 -2.90 7.92
CA VAL A 130 -0.81 -2.12 6.96
C VAL A 130 -1.24 -0.80 7.58
N LEU A 131 -0.93 0.28 6.85
CA LEU A 131 -1.12 1.66 7.25
C LEU A 131 -2.46 2.22 6.76
N GLY A 132 -3.02 1.68 5.68
CA GLY A 132 -4.25 2.17 5.09
C GLY A 132 -4.81 1.24 4.02
N VAL A 133 -6.10 1.41 3.73
CA VAL A 133 -6.83 0.70 2.67
C VAL A 133 -7.64 1.71 1.87
N GLU A 134 -7.72 1.52 0.57
CA GLU A 134 -8.44 2.38 -0.36
C GLU A 134 -9.25 1.55 -1.33
N SER A 135 -10.43 2.06 -1.67
CA SER A 135 -11.28 1.56 -2.73
C SER A 135 -11.56 2.68 -3.73
N THR A 136 -11.39 2.35 -5.01
CA THR A 136 -11.79 3.16 -6.15
C THR A 136 -12.54 2.28 -7.15
N PRO A 137 -13.25 2.84 -8.13
CA PRO A 137 -13.89 2.02 -9.16
C PRO A 137 -12.89 1.21 -10.01
N ILE A 138 -11.62 1.62 -10.07
CA ILE A 138 -10.61 0.96 -10.91
C ILE A 138 -9.89 -0.16 -10.14
N GLN A 139 -9.59 0.08 -8.86
CA GLN A 139 -8.72 -0.77 -8.06
C GLN A 139 -9.03 -0.67 -6.56
N VAL A 140 -8.59 -1.68 -5.83
CA VAL A 140 -8.41 -1.64 -4.38
C VAL A 140 -6.93 -1.51 -4.07
N SER A 141 -6.58 -0.72 -3.05
CA SER A 141 -5.20 -0.48 -2.65
C SER A 141 -4.98 -0.75 -1.17
N VAL A 142 -3.84 -1.34 -0.83
CA VAL A 142 -3.30 -1.39 0.53
C VAL A 142 -2.00 -0.61 0.60
N PHE A 143 -1.86 0.21 1.63
CA PHE A 143 -0.63 0.93 1.94
C PHE A 143 0.13 0.14 3.00
N TRP A 144 1.27 -0.42 2.65
CA TRP A 144 1.97 -1.40 3.49
C TRP A 144 3.43 -1.01 3.75
N SER A 145 3.92 -1.31 4.95
CA SER A 145 5.29 -1.04 5.37
C SER A 145 6.30 -2.12 4.98
N GLU A 146 5.87 -3.19 4.29
CA GLU A 146 6.72 -4.22 3.69
C GLU A 146 7.63 -4.95 4.70
N LYS A 147 7.17 -5.17 5.94
CA LYS A 147 8.01 -5.80 6.99
C LYS A 147 8.09 -7.32 6.89
N LYS A 148 7.04 -8.01 6.45
CA LYS A 148 6.94 -9.48 6.49
C LYS A 148 6.39 -10.05 5.18
N GLU A 149 7.19 -10.83 4.47
CA GLU A 149 6.76 -11.44 3.18
C GLU A 149 5.51 -12.32 3.33
N ALA A 150 5.37 -13.02 4.45
CA ALA A 150 4.22 -13.92 4.72
C ALA A 150 2.86 -13.21 4.71
N ASP A 151 2.82 -11.91 5.02
CA ASP A 151 1.59 -11.13 5.10
C ASP A 151 0.97 -10.87 3.71
N MET A 152 1.75 -11.01 2.63
CA MET A 152 1.32 -10.67 1.28
C MET A 152 0.15 -11.51 0.78
N GLN A 153 0.15 -12.82 1.09
CA GLN A 153 -0.92 -13.71 0.66
C GLN A 153 -2.24 -13.33 1.33
N LEU A 154 -2.19 -13.06 2.64
CA LEU A 154 -3.35 -12.58 3.38
C LEU A 154 -3.85 -11.23 2.84
N ILE A 155 -2.96 -10.28 2.55
CA ILE A 155 -3.34 -9.01 1.94
C ILE A 155 -4.05 -9.23 0.60
N LYS A 156 -3.55 -10.15 -0.24
CA LYS A 156 -4.19 -10.47 -1.52
C LYS A 156 -5.59 -11.03 -1.34
N GLU A 157 -5.76 -11.97 -0.42
CA GLU A 157 -7.05 -12.57 -0.12
C GLU A 157 -8.05 -11.50 0.34
N GLN A 158 -7.66 -10.66 1.31
CA GLN A 158 -8.50 -9.58 1.83
C GLN A 158 -8.88 -8.53 0.76
N LEU A 159 -7.94 -8.19 -0.13
CA LEU A 159 -8.23 -7.31 -1.26
C LEU A 159 -9.14 -7.98 -2.30
N GLY A 160 -9.01 -9.29 -2.51
CA GLY A 160 -9.93 -10.07 -3.35
C GLY A 160 -11.37 -9.98 -2.85
N VAL A 161 -11.57 -10.11 -1.53
CA VAL A 161 -12.89 -9.94 -0.90
C VAL A 161 -13.46 -8.53 -1.15
N LEU A 162 -12.64 -7.47 -1.09
CA LEU A 162 -13.11 -6.12 -1.43
C LEU A 162 -13.53 -5.99 -2.90
N VAL A 163 -12.79 -6.62 -3.81
CA VAL A 163 -13.12 -6.64 -5.24
C VAL A 163 -14.45 -7.36 -5.47
N GLU A 164 -14.63 -8.54 -4.91
CA GLU A 164 -15.83 -9.38 -5.05
C GLU A 164 -17.08 -8.71 -4.48
N ASN A 165 -16.96 -8.06 -3.32
CA ASN A 165 -18.06 -7.36 -2.66
C ASN A 165 -18.32 -5.96 -3.21
N LYS A 166 -17.59 -5.54 -4.25
CA LYS A 166 -17.67 -4.20 -4.85
C LYS A 166 -17.59 -3.06 -3.81
N LEU A 167 -16.73 -3.27 -2.80
CA LEU A 167 -16.42 -2.32 -1.74
C LEU A 167 -15.36 -1.35 -2.18
#